data_AF-A0A6I2ZUK9-F1
#
_entry.id   AF-A0A6I2ZUK9-F1
#
_cell.length_a   1.000
_cell.length_b   1.000
_cell.length_c   1.000
_cell.angle_alpha   90.00
_cell.angle_beta   90.00
_cell.angle_gamma   90.00
#
_symmetry.space_group_name_H-M   'P 1'
#
loop_
_entity.id
_entity.type
_entity.pdbx_description
1 polymer ?
#
loop_
_entity_poly.entity_id
_entity_poly.type
_entity_poly.pdbx_seq_one_letter_code
_entity_poly.pdbx_strand_id
1 'polypeptide(L)' 'MAIYVDECRWWHKERQWCHMVSDVSLEELHAFAAGLEIPQRGFHRDHYDLPETYRKQAIALGAIEV' A
#
# COMPACT_ATOMS: atom_id res chain seq x y z
N MET A 1 -8.07 -12.34 -4.55
CA MET A 1 -7.14 -12.33 -3.42
C MET A 1 -5.83 -11.83 -3.96
N ALA A 2 -5.77 -10.52 -4.06
CA ALA A 2 -4.66 -9.78 -4.60
C ALA A 2 -4.58 -8.46 -3.85
N ILE A 3 -3.35 -8.02 -3.63
CA ILE A 3 -3.07 -6.67 -3.17
C ILE A 3 -2.91 -5.81 -4.40
N TYR A 4 -3.57 -4.66 -4.42
CA TYR A 4 -3.45 -3.67 -5.48
C TYR A 4 -2.77 -2.43 -4.94
N VAL A 5 -1.97 -1.77 -5.77
CA VAL A 5 -1.34 -0.49 -5.46
C VAL A 5 -1.48 0.48 -6.63
N ASP A 6 -2.06 1.66 -6.37
CA ASP A 6 -2.28 2.66 -7.40
C ASP A 6 -1.01 3.48 -7.70
N GLU A 7 -1.07 4.29 -8.75
CA GLU A 7 -0.01 5.22 -9.12
C GLU A 7 0.16 6.34 -8.07
N CYS A 8 1.40 6.72 -7.73
CA CYS A 8 1.64 7.77 -6.74
C CYS A 8 1.29 9.15 -7.30
N ARG A 9 0.08 9.63 -7.04
CA ARG A 9 -0.42 10.92 -7.57
C ARG A 9 -0.55 12.00 -6.50
N TRP A 10 -0.59 11.63 -5.23
CA TRP A 10 -0.89 12.55 -4.14
C TRP A 10 0.37 13.17 -3.54
N TRP A 11 0.52 14.48 -3.63
CA TRP A 11 1.68 15.18 -3.05
C TRP A 11 1.45 15.52 -1.58
N HIS A 12 2.31 15.00 -0.70
CA HIS A 12 2.32 15.32 0.73
C HIS A 12 3.74 15.20 1.31
N LYS A 13 4.17 16.20 2.09
CA LYS A 13 5.51 16.25 2.73
C LYS A 13 6.64 15.90 1.75
N GLU A 14 6.66 16.60 0.61
CA GLU A 14 7.71 16.48 -0.43
C GLU A 14 7.81 15.09 -1.10
N ARG A 15 6.78 14.26 -0.95
CA ARG A 15 6.72 12.92 -1.56
C ARG A 15 5.39 12.73 -2.28
N GLN A 16 5.41 11.89 -3.32
CA GLN A 16 4.20 11.36 -3.91
C GLN A 16 3.74 10.12 -3.14
N TRP A 17 2.42 9.99 -3.01
CA TRP A 17 1.75 8.95 -2.25
C TRP A 17 0.73 8.21 -3.13
N CYS A 18 0.59 6.92 -2.86
CA CYS A 18 -0.36 5.99 -3.45
C CYS A 18 -1.11 5.25 -2.34
N HIS A 19 -2.15 4.53 -2.73
CA HIS A 19 -2.97 3.68 -1.89
C HIS A 19 -2.71 2.21 -2.19
N MET A 20 -2.76 1.40 -1.15
CA MET A 20 -2.71 -0.06 -1.24
C MET A 20 -3.96 -0.68 -0.62
N VAL A 21 -4.60 -1.58 -1.35
CA VAL A 21 -5.88 -2.20 -0.98
C VAL A 21 -5.86 -3.71 -1.21
N SER A 22 -6.82 -4.41 -0.62
CA SER A 22 -7.11 -5.82 -0.89
C SER A 22 -8.52 -5.93 -1.51
N ASP A 23 -8.70 -6.88 -2.43
CA ASP A 23 -10.02 -7.24 -2.98
C ASP A 23 -10.81 -8.27 -2.15
N VAL A 24 -10.22 -8.85 -1.11
CA VAL A 24 -10.82 -9.95 -0.32
C VAL A 24 -10.96 -9.62 1.16
N SER A 25 -9.92 -9.11 1.83
CA SER A 25 -9.99 -8.86 3.28
C SER A 25 -8.96 -7.86 3.81
N LEU A 26 -9.30 -7.20 4.92
CA LEU A 26 -8.34 -6.36 5.65
C LEU A 26 -7.23 -7.18 6.32
N GLU A 27 -7.49 -8.44 6.67
CA GLU A 27 -6.51 -9.31 7.32
C GLU A 27 -5.28 -9.54 6.42
N GLU A 28 -5.50 -9.89 5.15
CA GLU A 28 -4.39 -10.04 4.21
C GLU A 28 -3.70 -8.71 3.91
N LEU A 29 -4.45 -7.60 3.88
CA LEU A 29 -3.89 -6.27 3.67
C LEU A 29 -2.95 -5.88 4.82
N HIS A 30 -3.35 -6.15 6.06
CA HIS A 30 -2.52 -5.93 7.24
C HIS A 30 -1.29 -6.84 7.26
N ALA A 31 -1.45 -8.12 6.90
CA ALA A 31 -0.33 -9.06 6.82
C ALA A 31 0.69 -8.63 5.75
N PHE A 32 0.21 -8.19 4.59
CA PHE A 32 1.06 -7.70 3.51
C PHE A 32 1.78 -6.40 3.90
N ALA A 33 1.06 -5.44 4.51
CA ALA A 33 1.65 -4.21 5.01
C ALA A 33 2.72 -4.47 6.09
N ALA A 34 2.49 -5.45 6.97
CA ALA A 34 3.49 -5.87 7.96
C ALA A 34 4.75 -6.48 7.31
N GLY A 35 4.59 -7.25 6.23
CA GLY A 35 5.72 -7.77 5.44
C GLY A 35 6.56 -6.68 4.75
N LEU A 36 5.96 -5.51 4.51
CA LEU A 36 6.62 -4.30 3.99
C LEU A 36 7.15 -3.37 5.11
N GLU A 37 7.04 -3.79 6.38
CA GLU A 37 7.39 -2.97 7.55
C GLU A 37 6.62 -1.64 7.62
N ILE A 38 5.44 -1.56 6.99
CA ILE A 38 4.59 -0.38 7.05
C ILE A 38 3.86 -0.37 8.40
N PRO A 39 3.96 0.73 9.17
CA PRO A 39 3.31 0.79 10.47
C PRO A 39 1.78 0.83 10.32
N GLN A 40 1.05 0.19 11.25
CA GLN A 40 -0.42 0.17 11.24
C GLN A 40 -1.07 1.56 11.22
N ARG A 41 -0.38 2.60 11.72
CA ARG A 41 -0.86 3.99 11.63
C ARG A 41 -1.02 4.52 10.20
N GLY A 42 -0.45 3.84 9.20
CA GLY A 42 -0.65 4.14 7.78
C GLY A 42 -1.95 3.57 7.23
N PHE A 43 -2.70 2.79 8.02
CA PHE A 43 -4.00 2.26 7.64
C PHE A 43 -5.11 3.29 7.85
N HIS A 44 -5.94 3.48 6.83
CA HIS A 44 -7.08 4.39 6.83
C HIS A 44 -8.37 3.67 6.44
N ARG A 45 -8.97 2.96 7.42
CA ARG A 45 -10.27 2.26 7.35
C ARG A 45 -10.34 1.08 6.38
N ASP A 46 -9.87 1.24 5.15
CA ASP A 46 -9.97 0.25 4.08
C ASP A 46 -8.69 0.13 3.23
N HIS A 47 -7.74 1.06 3.36
CA HIS A 47 -6.50 1.08 2.59
C HIS A 47 -5.28 1.48 3.43
N TYR A 48 -4.09 1.30 2.88
CA TYR A 48 -2.85 1.89 3.39
C TYR A 48 -2.36 3.01 2.49
N ASP A 49 -1.93 4.11 3.10
CA ASP A 49 -1.19 5.18 2.40
C ASP A 49 0.31 4.86 2.36
N LEU A 50 0.88 4.89 1.16
CA LEU A 50 2.28 4.57 0.90
C LEU A 50 2.98 5.71 0.19
N PRO A 51 4.19 6.11 0.61
CA PRO A 51 5.04 6.94 -0.23
C PRO A 51 5.60 6.13 -1.40
N GLU A 52 5.99 6.81 -2.49
CA GLU A 52 6.53 6.20 -3.72
C GLU A 52 7.63 5.14 -3.48
N THR A 53 8.46 5.31 -2.45
CA THR A 53 9.51 4.36 -2.08
C THR A 53 8.96 2.97 -1.72
N TYR A 54 7.79 2.92 -1.06
CA TYR A 54 7.14 1.66 -0.66
C TYR A 54 6.33 1.06 -1.81
N ARG A 55 5.83 1.85 -2.77
CA ARG A 55 5.12 1.34 -3.95
C ARG A 55 5.96 0.31 -4.71
N LYS A 56 7.22 0.64 -4.99
CA LYS A 56 8.14 -0.25 -5.72
C LYS A 56 8.39 -1.56 -4.96
N GLN A 57 8.49 -1.49 -3.64
CA GLN A 57 8.65 -2.67 -2.78
C GLN A 57 7.37 -3.52 -2.75
N ALA A 58 6.20 -2.89 -2.68
CA ALA A 58 4.91 -3.59 -2.73
C ALA A 58 4.77 -4.38 -4.03
N ILE A 59 5.10 -3.77 -5.18
CA ILE A 59 5.09 -4.46 -6.49
C ILE A 59 6.08 -5.63 -6.50
N ALA A 60 7.29 -5.44 -5.98
CA ALA A 60 8.30 -6.51 -5.89
C ALA A 60 7.86 -7.69 -5.00
N LEU A 61 7.01 -7.43 -4.00
CA LEU A 61 6.39 -8.46 -3.15
C LEU A 61 5.10 -9.06 -3.72
N GLY A 62 4.69 -8.65 -4.92
CA GLY A 62 3.56 -9.23 -5.65
C GLY A 62 2.26 -8.42 -5.57
N ALA A 63 2.29 -7.16 -5.13
CA ALA A 63 1.17 -6.26 -5.34
C ALA A 63 1.00 -5.96 -6.84
N ILE A 64 -0.25 -5.92 -7.29
CA ILE A 64 -0.62 -5.62 -8.68
C ILE A 64 -0.76 -4.11 -8.83
N GLU A 65 -0.06 -3.53 -9.80
CA GLU A 65 -0.23 -2.12 -10.13
C GLU A 65 -1.51 -1.85 -10.91
N VAL A 66 -2.19 -0.75 -10.57
CA VAL A 66 -3.45 -0.28 -11.20
C VAL A 66 -3.47 1.23 -11.45
#